data_AF-A0A4Q9M1B1-F1
#
_entry.id   AF-A0A4Q9M1B1-F1
#
_cell.length_a   1.000
_cell.length_b   1.000
_cell.length_c   1.000
_cell.angle_alpha   90.00
_cell.angle_beta   90.00
_cell.angle_gamma   90.00
#
_symmetry.space_group_name_H-M   'P 1'
#
loop_
_entity.id
_entity.type
_entity.pdbx_description
1 polymer ?
#
loop_
_entity_poly.entity_id
_entity_poly.type
_entity_poly.pdbx_seq_one_letter_code
_entity_poly.pdbx_strand_id
1 'polypeptide(L)'
;MCQHCNQSRKTVDHLATRCEKMLGHDYTRRHNEVVRCIHLLLLNKYKFKSSKRIRSHSVQEILDNEYAEIRVDTRIKTDVKIRCNRPDIFILHKRQNRITLIEVGITSQDSLQIVETEKLRKYDLLANELGLIYKCNVEIIPYVMTWDGIVTKYHKTYVKRLQIP
;
A
#
# COMPACT_ATOMS: atom_id res chain seq x y z
N MET A 1 22.24 24.36 1.22
CA MET A 1 22.60 22.92 1.32
C MET A 1 21.74 22.25 2.38
N CYS A 2 21.36 20.98 2.20
CA CYS A 2 20.60 20.19 3.18
C CYS A 2 21.43 19.92 4.43
N GLN A 3 20.94 20.32 5.60
CA GLN A 3 21.67 20.22 6.87
C GLN A 3 21.80 18.78 7.39
N HIS A 4 21.05 17.82 6.84
CA HIS A 4 21.08 16.41 7.30
C HIS A 4 22.07 15.56 6.50
N CYS A 5 22.03 15.64 5.17
CA CYS A 5 22.91 14.84 4.31
C CYS A 5 24.09 15.62 3.72
N ASN A 6 24.07 16.96 3.71
CA ASN A 6 25.07 17.81 3.05
C ASN A 6 25.37 17.48 1.57
N GLN A 7 24.55 16.66 0.89
CA GLN A 7 24.79 16.20 -0.49
C GLN A 7 23.89 16.88 -1.53
N SER A 8 22.81 17.54 -1.10
CA SER A 8 21.83 18.15 -2.03
C SER A 8 21.32 19.50 -1.51
N ARG A 9 20.68 20.28 -2.39
CA ARG A 9 20.00 21.51 -2.00
C ARG A 9 18.89 21.20 -0.99
N LYS A 10 18.74 22.02 0.05
CA LYS A 10 17.66 21.90 1.03
C LYS A 10 16.36 22.34 0.35
N THR A 11 15.60 21.40 -0.17
CA THR A 11 14.23 21.61 -0.67
C THR A 11 13.27 20.77 0.14
N VAL A 12 12.00 21.17 0.15
CA VAL A 12 10.95 20.39 0.83
C VAL A 12 10.86 18.99 0.23
N ASP A 13 10.92 18.91 -1.11
CA ASP A 13 10.93 17.62 -1.81
C ASP A 13 12.12 16.75 -1.38
N HIS A 14 13.33 17.31 -1.36
CA HIS A 14 14.50 16.56 -0.91
C HIS A 14 14.32 16.05 0.52
N LEU A 15 13.85 16.89 1.46
CA LEU A 15 13.64 16.47 2.84
C LEU A 15 12.54 15.41 2.99
N ALA A 16 11.48 15.49 2.18
CA ALA A 16 10.32 14.62 2.30
C ALA A 16 10.50 13.26 1.60
N THR A 17 11.26 13.21 0.50
CA THR A 17 11.26 12.05 -0.42
C THR A 17 12.64 11.59 -0.90
N ARG A 18 13.72 12.35 -0.65
CA ARG A 18 15.06 12.02 -1.23
C ARG A 18 16.22 12.04 -0.24
N CYS A 19 16.06 12.65 0.94
CA CYS A 19 17.14 12.77 1.91
C CYS A 19 17.31 11.46 2.65
N GLU A 20 18.39 10.72 2.37
CA GLU A 20 18.65 9.40 2.96
C GLU A 20 18.54 9.37 4.49
N LYS A 21 19.04 10.42 5.16
CA LYS A 21 18.97 10.55 6.63
C LYS A 21 17.54 10.76 7.15
N MET A 22 16.63 11.29 6.34
CA MET A 22 15.23 11.54 6.71
C MET A 22 14.29 10.44 6.20
N LEU A 23 14.66 9.72 5.13
CA LEU A 23 13.87 8.65 4.53
C LEU A 23 13.56 7.53 5.53
N GLY A 24 14.56 7.13 6.33
CA GLY A 24 14.40 6.08 7.34
C GLY A 24 13.31 6.40 8.38
N HIS A 25 13.08 7.68 8.69
CA HIS A 25 12.15 8.11 9.74
C HIS A 25 10.87 8.71 9.19
N ASP A 26 10.95 9.81 8.44
CA ASP A 26 9.78 10.62 8.06
C ASP A 26 8.99 10.01 6.90
N TYR A 27 9.68 9.48 5.89
CA TYR A 27 9.02 8.77 4.79
C TYR A 27 8.35 7.49 5.30
N THR A 28 9.10 6.64 6.01
CA THR A 28 8.58 5.38 6.58
C THR A 28 7.39 5.63 7.50
N ARG A 29 7.45 6.67 8.33
CA ARG A 29 6.32 7.05 9.20
C ARG A 29 5.08 7.44 8.41
N ARG A 30 5.20 8.29 7.37
CA ARG A 30 4.05 8.67 6.52
C ARG A 30 3.46 7.46 5.81
N HIS A 31 4.31 6.62 5.23
CA HIS A 31 3.92 5.36 4.60
C HIS A 31 3.11 4.48 5.56
N ASN A 32 3.65 4.24 6.76
CA ASN A 32 3.02 3.38 7.76
C ASN A 32 1.70 3.96 8.28
N GLU A 33 1.58 5.28 8.41
CA GLU A 33 0.31 5.94 8.75
C GLU A 33 -0.74 5.74 7.65
N VAL A 34 -0.37 5.84 6.37
CA VAL A 34 -1.30 5.56 5.26
C VAL A 34 -1.74 4.10 5.26
N VAL A 35 -0.80 3.14 5.41
CA VAL A 35 -1.13 1.71 5.56
C VAL A 35 -2.07 1.49 6.74
N ARG A 36 -1.83 2.14 7.88
CA ARG A 36 -2.67 2.06 9.08
C ARG A 36 -4.08 2.58 8.83
N CYS A 37 -4.22 3.69 8.10
CA CYS A 37 -5.50 4.24 7.69
C CYS A 37 -6.26 3.29 6.76
N ILE A 38 -5.62 2.79 5.70
CA ILE A 38 -6.24 1.84 4.76
C ILE A 38 -6.67 0.57 5.51
N HIS A 39 -5.79 0.03 6.36
CA HIS A 39 -6.09 -1.13 7.19
C HIS A 39 -7.35 -0.89 8.04
N LEU A 40 -7.47 0.25 8.73
CA LEU A 40 -8.68 0.59 9.51
C LEU A 40 -9.96 0.57 8.66
N LEU A 41 -9.92 1.20 7.48
CA LEU A 41 -11.06 1.28 6.57
C LEU A 41 -11.49 -0.10 6.06
N LEU A 42 -10.52 -0.95 5.69
CA LEU A 42 -10.79 -2.33 5.28
C LEU A 42 -11.40 -3.15 6.41
N LEU A 43 -10.89 -3.02 7.64
CA LEU A 43 -11.45 -3.74 8.78
C LEU A 43 -12.90 -3.37 9.08
N ASN A 44 -13.26 -2.09 8.91
CA ASN A 44 -14.65 -1.67 9.02
C ASN A 44 -15.50 -2.25 7.87
N LYS A 45 -14.98 -2.24 6.64
CA LYS A 45 -15.66 -2.76 5.45
C LYS A 45 -16.00 -4.26 5.60
N TYR A 46 -15.04 -5.06 6.06
CA TYR A 46 -15.21 -6.51 6.21
C TYR A 46 -15.71 -6.94 7.60
N LYS A 47 -16.26 -5.99 8.37
CA LYS A 47 -16.89 -6.24 9.67
C LYS A 47 -15.97 -6.91 10.71
N PHE A 48 -14.66 -6.70 10.62
CA PHE A 48 -13.73 -7.11 11.69
C PHE A 48 -13.91 -6.24 12.94
N LYS A 49 -14.33 -4.99 12.75
CA LYS A 49 -14.64 -4.03 13.82
C LYS A 49 -15.51 -2.89 13.30
N SER A 50 -15.94 -2.03 14.21
CA SER A 50 -16.64 -0.79 13.90
C SER A 50 -16.01 0.36 14.68
N SER A 51 -14.94 0.96 14.15
CA SER A 51 -14.27 2.12 14.75
C SER A 51 -13.76 3.08 13.70
N LYS A 52 -14.04 4.37 13.91
CA LYS A 52 -13.50 5.47 13.09
C LYS A 52 -12.24 6.10 13.70
N ARG A 53 -11.82 5.66 14.89
CA ARG A 53 -10.73 6.29 15.64
C ARG A 53 -9.38 5.71 15.23
N ILE A 54 -8.64 6.45 14.41
CA ILE A 54 -7.29 6.05 13.99
C ILE A 54 -6.29 6.04 15.15
N ARG A 55 -6.42 6.98 16.11
CA ARG A 55 -5.45 7.13 17.22
C ARG A 55 -5.25 5.85 18.03
N SER A 56 -6.31 5.07 18.27
CA SER A 56 -6.26 3.82 19.03
C SER A 56 -6.09 2.58 18.15
N HIS A 57 -5.91 2.74 16.84
CA HIS A 57 -5.81 1.62 15.91
C HIS A 57 -4.37 1.12 15.80
N SER A 58 -4.17 -0.18 16.05
CA SER A 58 -2.94 -0.92 15.79
C SER A 58 -3.10 -1.81 14.56
N VAL A 59 -2.04 -1.90 13.76
CA VAL A 59 -2.00 -2.81 12.61
C VAL A 59 -1.79 -4.23 13.13
N GLN A 60 -2.61 -5.17 12.64
CA GLN A 60 -2.47 -6.60 12.90
C GLN A 60 -2.00 -7.25 11.61
N GLU A 61 -1.03 -8.15 11.70
CA GLU A 61 -0.39 -8.72 10.51
C GLU A 61 -1.33 -9.61 9.69
N ILE A 62 -2.16 -10.42 10.34
CA ILE A 62 -3.10 -11.34 9.69
C ILE A 62 -4.42 -11.32 10.44
N LEU A 63 -5.51 -11.12 9.70
CA LEU A 63 -6.88 -11.17 10.18
C LEU A 63 -7.73 -11.96 9.21
N ASP A 64 -8.50 -12.90 9.74
CA ASP A 64 -9.33 -13.80 8.95
C ASP A 64 -10.74 -13.90 9.54
N ASN A 65 -11.76 -13.80 8.69
CA ASN A 65 -13.15 -14.06 9.06
C ASN A 65 -13.92 -14.67 7.88
N GLU A 66 -15.25 -14.80 8.00
CA GLU A 66 -16.10 -15.37 6.94
C GLU A 66 -16.14 -14.53 5.63
N TYR A 67 -15.78 -13.24 5.67
CA TYR A 67 -15.88 -12.32 4.53
C TYR A 67 -14.56 -12.17 3.79
N ALA A 68 -13.45 -12.06 4.53
CA ALA A 68 -12.15 -11.79 3.96
C ALA A 68 -11.00 -12.30 4.83
N GLU A 69 -9.84 -12.47 4.19
CA GLU A 69 -8.56 -12.53 4.86
C GLU A 69 -7.77 -11.27 4.50
N ILE A 70 -7.27 -10.55 5.50
CA ILE A 70 -6.44 -9.35 5.32
C ILE A 70 -5.08 -9.63 5.94
N ARG A 71 -4.02 -9.43 5.16
CA ARG A 71 -2.65 -9.52 5.66
C ARG A 71 -1.91 -8.22 5.38
N VAL A 72 -1.12 -7.74 6.34
CA VAL A 72 -0.36 -6.49 6.24
C VAL A 72 1.12 -6.79 6.38
N ASP A 73 1.92 -6.35 5.42
CA ASP A 73 3.38 -6.51 5.39
C ASP A 73 3.84 -7.97 5.64
N THR A 74 3.10 -8.94 5.12
CA THR A 74 3.42 -10.38 5.25
C THR A 74 3.97 -10.96 3.95
N ARG A 75 4.98 -11.81 4.03
CA ARG A 75 5.45 -12.56 2.84
C ARG A 75 4.42 -13.62 2.45
N ILE A 76 4.09 -13.63 1.18
CA ILE A 76 3.22 -14.64 0.57
C ILE A 76 4.11 -15.76 0.03
N LYS A 77 3.88 -16.98 0.51
CA LYS A 77 4.55 -18.18 0.02
C LYS A 77 3.86 -18.65 -1.26
N THR A 78 4.66 -18.96 -2.26
CA THR A 78 4.27 -19.49 -3.56
C THR A 78 5.20 -20.66 -3.90
N ASP A 79 4.77 -21.54 -4.80
CA ASP A 79 5.56 -22.70 -5.21
C ASP A 79 6.80 -22.27 -6.01
N VAL A 80 6.66 -21.22 -6.83
CA VAL A 80 7.79 -20.56 -7.49
C VAL A 80 8.40 -19.49 -6.59
N LYS A 81 9.74 -19.38 -6.58
CA LYS A 81 10.44 -18.32 -5.84
C LYS A 81 10.26 -16.96 -6.52
N ILE A 82 9.40 -16.12 -5.96
CA ILE A 82 9.16 -14.74 -6.41
C ILE A 82 9.91 -13.76 -5.51
N ARG A 83 10.67 -12.82 -6.11
CA ARG A 83 11.43 -11.80 -5.37
C ARG A 83 10.51 -10.81 -4.63
N CYS A 84 9.53 -10.29 -5.36
CA CYS A 84 8.55 -9.34 -4.84
C CYS A 84 7.31 -10.10 -4.37
N ASN A 85 7.31 -10.56 -3.12
CA ASN A 85 6.23 -11.36 -2.54
C ASN A 85 5.67 -10.84 -1.22
N ARG A 86 5.96 -9.59 -0.87
CA ARG A 86 5.55 -8.95 0.39
C ARG A 86 4.81 -7.64 0.08
N PRO A 87 3.53 -7.71 -0.33
CA PRO A 87 2.71 -6.53 -0.54
C PRO A 87 2.44 -5.79 0.78
N ASP A 88 2.20 -4.48 0.70
CA ASP A 88 1.86 -3.70 1.89
C ASP A 88 0.56 -4.21 2.52
N ILE A 89 -0.46 -4.48 1.69
CA ILE A 89 -1.70 -5.13 2.13
C ILE A 89 -2.15 -6.16 1.10
N PHE A 90 -2.44 -7.36 1.56
CA PHE A 90 -3.09 -8.43 0.82
C PHE A 90 -4.53 -8.59 1.31
N ILE A 91 -5.47 -8.79 0.39
CA ILE A 91 -6.88 -9.04 0.71
C ILE A 91 -7.37 -10.22 -0.13
N LEU A 92 -7.84 -11.29 0.52
CA LEU A 92 -8.63 -12.34 -0.11
C LEU A 92 -10.11 -12.07 0.14
N HIS A 93 -10.88 -11.80 -0.92
CA HIS A 93 -12.32 -11.59 -0.85
C HIS A 93 -13.04 -12.94 -0.94
N LYS A 94 -13.29 -13.60 0.19
CA LYS A 94 -13.80 -14.99 0.23
C LYS A 94 -15.13 -15.17 -0.51
N ARG A 95 -16.01 -14.17 -0.47
CA ARG A 95 -17.32 -14.22 -1.17
C ARG A 95 -17.27 -13.94 -2.67
N GLN A 96 -16.25 -13.22 -3.14
CA GLN A 96 -16.13 -12.80 -4.54
C GLN A 96 -15.12 -13.64 -5.32
N ASN A 97 -14.41 -14.54 -4.63
CA ASN A 97 -13.26 -15.27 -5.15
C ASN A 97 -12.32 -14.34 -5.95
N ARG A 98 -11.78 -13.33 -5.27
CA ARG A 98 -10.88 -12.32 -5.83
C ARG A 98 -9.79 -12.02 -4.81
N ILE A 99 -8.59 -11.68 -5.28
CA ILE A 99 -7.52 -11.14 -4.46
C ILE A 99 -7.25 -9.70 -4.85
N THR A 100 -6.91 -8.86 -3.86
CA THR A 100 -6.40 -7.51 -4.09
C THR A 100 -5.06 -7.35 -3.38
N LEU A 101 -4.06 -6.88 -4.11
CA LEU A 101 -2.75 -6.48 -3.60
C LEU A 101 -2.69 -4.96 -3.60
N ILE A 102 -2.42 -4.35 -2.46
CA ILE A 102 -2.28 -2.90 -2.33
C ILE A 102 -0.80 -2.59 -2.08
N GLU A 103 -0.30 -1.59 -2.79
CA GLU A 103 1.06 -1.07 -2.62
C GLU A 103 1.00 0.46 -2.47
N VAL A 104 1.47 0.96 -1.34
CA VAL A 104 1.38 2.37 -0.94
C VAL A 104 2.65 3.11 -1.34
N GLY A 105 2.52 4.29 -1.95
CA GLY A 105 3.68 5.12 -2.33
C GLY A 105 3.52 6.56 -1.88
N ILE A 106 4.55 7.10 -1.20
CA ILE A 106 4.66 8.53 -0.93
C ILE A 106 5.73 9.11 -1.84
N THR A 107 5.46 10.18 -2.56
CA THR A 107 6.44 10.67 -3.55
C THR A 107 6.40 12.18 -3.76
N SER A 108 7.26 12.66 -4.64
CA SER A 108 7.25 14.04 -5.13
C SER A 108 6.16 14.20 -6.18
N GLN A 109 5.72 15.44 -6.42
CA GLN A 109 4.77 15.70 -7.50
C GLN A 109 5.34 15.30 -8.87
N ASP A 110 6.62 15.56 -9.11
CA ASP A 110 7.30 15.26 -10.38
C ASP A 110 7.38 13.76 -10.68
N SER A 111 7.50 12.93 -9.64
CA SER A 111 7.63 11.47 -9.77
C SER A 111 6.31 10.72 -9.63
N LEU A 112 5.19 11.42 -9.40
CA LEU A 112 3.92 10.82 -9.01
C LEU A 112 3.42 9.76 -10.00
N GLN A 113 3.43 10.06 -11.29
CA GLN A 113 2.96 9.14 -12.34
C GLN A 113 3.90 7.94 -12.54
N ILE A 114 5.22 8.18 -12.41
CA ILE A 114 6.25 7.15 -12.56
C ILE A 114 6.09 6.12 -11.42
N VAL A 115 6.05 6.59 -10.17
CA VAL A 115 5.91 5.74 -8.98
C VAL A 115 4.58 4.97 -8.99
N GLU A 116 3.48 5.60 -9.45
CA GLU A 116 2.19 4.92 -9.62
C GLU A 116 2.29 3.74 -10.61
N THR A 117 2.97 3.94 -11.73
CA THR A 117 3.17 2.90 -12.76
C THR A 117 4.09 1.79 -12.27
N GLU A 118 5.17 2.13 -11.58
CA GLU A 118 6.10 1.17 -10.97
C GLU A 118 5.39 0.27 -9.96
N LYS A 119 4.59 0.87 -9.06
CA LYS A 119 3.85 0.12 -8.03
C LYS A 119 2.74 -0.75 -8.63
N LEU A 120 2.11 -0.31 -9.71
CA LEU A 120 1.10 -1.11 -10.42
C LEU A 120 1.70 -2.42 -10.97
N ARG A 121 2.93 -2.38 -11.48
CA ARG A 121 3.60 -3.53 -12.13
C ARG A 121 4.45 -4.38 -11.18
N LYS A 122 4.73 -3.88 -9.97
CA LYS A 122 5.64 -4.50 -9.00
C LYS A 122 5.31 -5.97 -8.70
N TYR A 123 4.02 -6.31 -8.67
CA TYR A 123 3.53 -7.64 -8.30
C TYR A 123 2.90 -8.42 -9.45
N ASP A 124 3.15 -8.08 -10.71
CA ASP A 124 2.55 -8.80 -11.85
C ASP A 124 2.82 -10.31 -11.80
N LEU A 125 4.07 -10.71 -11.49
CA LEU A 125 4.43 -12.13 -11.34
C LEU A 125 3.71 -12.79 -10.16
N LEU A 126 3.62 -12.09 -9.03
CA LEU A 126 2.92 -12.61 -7.84
C LEU A 126 1.43 -12.74 -8.08
N ALA A 127 0.82 -11.77 -8.77
CA ALA A 127 -0.58 -11.77 -9.12
C ALA A 127 -0.94 -12.95 -10.03
N ASN A 128 -0.10 -13.24 -11.04
CA ASN A 128 -0.29 -14.39 -11.91
C ASN A 128 -0.24 -15.70 -11.14
N GLU A 129 0.78 -15.89 -10.29
CA GLU A 129 0.94 -17.10 -9.49
C GLU A 129 -0.22 -17.30 -8.51
N LEU A 130 -0.64 -16.24 -7.83
CA LEU A 130 -1.81 -16.28 -6.95
C LEU A 130 -3.11 -16.57 -7.70
N GLY A 131 -3.24 -16.05 -8.92
CA GLY A 131 -4.38 -16.34 -9.78
C GLY A 131 -4.50 -17.82 -10.12
N LEU A 132 -3.36 -18.49 -10.33
CA LEU A 132 -3.29 -19.94 -10.58
C LEU A 132 -3.60 -20.74 -9.30
N ILE A 133 -2.98 -20.40 -8.17
CA ILE A 133 -3.13 -21.12 -6.89
C ILE A 133 -4.58 -21.04 -6.39
N TYR A 134 -5.15 -19.83 -6.37
CA TYR A 134 -6.49 -19.59 -5.82
C TYR A 134 -7.60 -19.72 -6.87
N LYS A 135 -7.25 -19.92 -8.15
CA LYS A 135 -8.20 -19.94 -9.28
C LYS A 135 -9.12 -18.73 -9.27
N CYS A 136 -8.53 -17.55 -9.11
CA CYS A 136 -9.26 -16.31 -8.83
C CYS A 136 -8.64 -15.13 -9.59
N ASN A 137 -9.39 -14.05 -9.78
CA ASN A 137 -8.82 -12.83 -10.34
C ASN A 137 -7.99 -12.09 -9.28
N VAL A 138 -6.81 -11.59 -9.66
CA VAL A 138 -5.93 -10.82 -8.77
C VAL A 138 -5.76 -9.41 -9.31
N GLU A 139 -6.08 -8.42 -8.48
CA GLU A 139 -5.96 -7.01 -8.83
C GLU A 139 -4.85 -6.34 -8.01
N ILE A 140 -3.97 -5.61 -8.68
CA ILE A 140 -2.96 -4.75 -8.03
C ILE A 140 -3.49 -3.32 -8.02
N ILE A 141 -3.49 -2.70 -6.84
CA ILE A 141 -3.95 -1.33 -6.63
C ILE A 141 -2.80 -0.49 -6.04
N PRO A 142 -2.22 0.43 -6.84
CA PRO A 142 -1.26 1.40 -6.33
C PRO A 142 -2.00 2.50 -5.56
N TYR A 143 -1.66 2.70 -4.29
CA TYR A 143 -2.15 3.81 -3.46
C TYR A 143 -1.05 4.85 -3.33
N VAL A 144 -0.88 5.66 -4.38
CA VAL A 144 0.22 6.64 -4.45
C VAL A 144 -0.30 8.05 -4.26
N MET A 145 0.41 8.81 -3.43
CA MET A 145 0.16 10.24 -3.19
C MET A 145 1.46 10.98 -2.90
N THR A 146 1.44 12.30 -3.04
CA THR A 146 2.57 13.13 -2.61
C THR A 146 2.56 13.36 -1.11
N TRP A 147 3.67 13.85 -0.58
CA TRP A 147 3.80 14.18 0.85
C TRP A 147 2.86 15.32 1.31
N ASP A 148 2.38 16.17 0.40
CA ASP A 148 1.36 17.21 0.62
C ASP A 148 -0.06 16.79 0.23
N GLY A 149 -0.27 15.54 -0.19
CA GLY A 149 -1.59 14.95 -0.40
C GLY A 149 -2.15 15.05 -1.82
N ILE A 150 -1.34 15.46 -2.80
CA ILE A 150 -1.71 15.45 -4.21
C ILE A 150 -1.75 14.00 -4.70
N VAL A 151 -2.76 13.70 -5.52
CA VAL A 151 -2.97 12.38 -6.13
C VAL A 151 -3.19 12.52 -7.63
N THR A 152 -3.00 11.42 -8.36
CA THR A 152 -3.32 11.38 -9.80
C THR A 152 -4.83 11.38 -10.03
N LYS A 153 -5.25 11.64 -11.27
CA LYS A 153 -6.65 11.47 -11.69
C LYS A 153 -7.16 10.03 -11.52
N TYR A 154 -6.26 9.03 -11.55
CA TYR A 154 -6.60 7.61 -11.44
C TYR A 154 -6.86 7.18 -9.99
N HIS A 155 -6.35 7.92 -9.01
CA HIS A 155 -6.54 7.62 -7.59
C HIS A 155 -8.00 7.43 -7.20
N LYS A 156 -8.91 8.27 -7.72
CA LYS A 156 -10.36 8.13 -7.48
C LYS A 156 -10.91 6.78 -7.98
N THR A 157 -10.39 6.26 -9.08
CA THR A 157 -10.77 4.95 -9.61
C THR A 157 -10.29 3.84 -8.68
N TYR A 158 -9.05 3.91 -8.20
CA TYR A 158 -8.50 2.92 -7.26
C TYR A 158 -9.27 2.87 -5.94
N VAL A 159 -9.56 4.03 -5.33
CA VAL A 159 -10.36 4.12 -4.10
C VAL A 159 -11.77 3.55 -4.30
N LYS A 160 -12.41 3.85 -5.43
CA LYS A 160 -13.72 3.25 -5.79
C LYS A 160 -13.67 1.73 -5.89
N ARG A 161 -12.60 1.16 -6.46
CA ARG A 161 -12.41 -0.30 -6.54
C ARG A 161 -12.18 -0.95 -5.18
N LEU A 162 -11.51 -0.23 -4.26
CA LEU A 162 -11.39 -0.64 -2.87
C LEU A 162 -12.71 -0.52 -2.09
N GLN A 163 -13.65 0.30 -2.56
CA GLN A 163 -14.93 0.59 -1.91
C GLN A 163 -14.75 1.06 -0.46
N ILE A 164 -13.73 1.90 -0.25
CA ILE A 164 -13.48 2.61 1.00
C ILE A 164 -13.86 4.10 0.81
N PRO A 165 -14.24 4.81 1.88
CA PRO A 165 -14.69 6.21 1.82
C PRO A 165 -13.66 7.17 1.23
#